data_AF-A0A1B2LQL3-F1
#
_entry.id   AF-A0A1B2LQL3-F1
#
_cell.length_a   1.000
_cell.length_b   1.000
_cell.length_c   1.000
_cell.angle_alpha   90.00
_cell.angle_beta   90.00
_cell.angle_gamma   90.00
#
_symmetry.space_group_name_H-M   'P 1'
#
loop_
_entity.id
_entity.type
_entity.pdbx_description
1 polymer ?
#
loop_
_entity_poly.entity_id
_entity_poly.type
_entity_poly.pdbx_seq_one_letter_code
_entity_poly.pdbx_strand_id
1 'polypeptide(L)'
;MTFLELCRRYAAEVHDLGGPPKNLVDGNPRTLAAADAIRESWEKIQLLRNDWEWLRGETPIPTQTMTVESDVPHIEPPYHMAIVWYAVAQSGYRQAATELIAIGEREWNVYYGLLVKRYVPPLSLVSGASW
;
A
#
# COMPACT_ATOMS: atom_id res chain seq x y z
N MET A 1 -8.30 -6.32 5.35
CA MET A 1 -8.44 -4.96 5.89
C MET A 1 -9.15 -4.08 4.87
N THR A 2 -10.27 -3.49 5.23
CA THR A 2 -10.95 -2.44 4.44
C THR A 2 -10.18 -1.12 4.47
N PHE A 3 -10.58 -0.14 3.67
CA PHE A 3 -9.96 1.17 3.62
C PHE A 3 -9.98 1.88 5.00
N LEU A 4 -11.10 1.80 5.71
CA LEU A 4 -11.19 2.33 7.07
C LEU A 4 -10.24 1.60 8.04
N GLU A 5 -10.14 0.27 7.94
CA GLU A 5 -9.23 -0.52 8.77
C GLU A 5 -7.76 -0.20 8.49
N LEU A 6 -7.39 0.02 7.22
CA LEU A 6 -6.07 0.49 6.81
C LEU A 6 -5.74 1.86 7.40
N CYS A 7 -6.68 2.81 7.34
CA CYS A 7 -6.50 4.15 7.91
C CYS A 7 -6.31 4.09 9.43
N ARG A 8 -7.10 3.27 10.13
CA ARG A 8 -6.94 3.02 11.57
C ARG A 8 -5.59 2.41 11.90
N ARG A 9 -5.14 1.45 11.10
CA ARG A 9 -3.84 0.82 11.30
C ARG A 9 -2.71 1.83 11.09
N TYR A 10 -2.76 2.61 10.02
CA TYR A 10 -1.80 3.69 9.77
C TYR A 10 -1.74 4.71 10.91
N ALA A 11 -2.89 5.19 11.40
CA ALA A 11 -2.95 6.13 12.52
C ALA A 11 -2.29 5.57 13.79
N ALA A 12 -2.42 4.25 14.03
CA ALA A 12 -1.76 3.59 15.16
C ALA A 12 -0.23 3.54 14.99
N GLU A 13 0.28 3.28 13.79
CA GLU A 13 1.72 3.21 13.52
C GLU A 13 2.42 4.57 13.58
N VAL A 14 1.76 5.65 13.15
CA VAL A 14 2.31 7.01 13.26
C VAL A 14 2.07 7.64 14.63
N HIS A 15 1.56 6.87 15.58
CA HIS A 15 1.25 7.31 16.94
C HIS A 15 0.37 8.57 17.00
N ASP A 16 -0.69 8.62 16.20
CA ASP A 16 -1.62 9.75 16.24
C ASP A 16 -2.32 9.85 17.60
N LEU A 17 -2.06 10.94 18.32
CA LEU A 17 -2.63 11.27 19.64
C LEU A 17 -4.15 11.46 19.60
N GLY A 18 -4.75 11.56 18.41
CA GLY A 18 -6.21 11.61 18.20
C GLY A 18 -6.96 10.31 18.39
N GLY A 19 -6.24 9.19 18.45
CA GLY A 19 -6.84 7.87 18.38
C GLY A 19 -7.29 7.47 16.96
N PRO A 20 -7.64 6.20 16.75
CA PRO A 20 -7.96 5.67 15.43
C PRO A 20 -9.26 6.29 14.87
N PRO A 21 -9.30 6.68 13.58
CA PRO A 21 -10.51 7.20 12.95
C PRO A 21 -11.70 6.25 13.07
N LYS A 22 -12.87 6.75 13.46
CA LYS A 22 -14.09 5.91 13.59
C LYS A 22 -14.81 5.73 12.26
N ASN A 23 -14.79 6.75 11.41
CA ASN A 23 -15.30 6.77 10.05
C ASN A 23 -14.41 7.74 9.24
N LEU A 24 -14.56 7.79 7.91
CA LEU A 24 -13.82 8.66 6.99
C LEU A 24 -14.64 9.87 6.51
N VAL A 25 -15.88 10.01 6.98
CA VAL A 25 -16.84 11.04 6.54
C VAL A 25 -17.02 12.17 7.57
N ASP A 26 -16.33 12.12 8.70
CA ASP A 26 -16.44 13.11 9.79
C ASP A 26 -15.85 14.50 9.47
N GLY A 27 -15.18 14.64 8.32
CA GLY A 27 -14.53 15.89 7.90
C GLY A 27 -13.34 16.29 8.78
N ASN A 28 -12.86 15.41 9.66
CA ASN A 28 -11.73 15.69 10.53
C ASN A 28 -10.43 15.71 9.70
N PRO A 29 -9.63 16.78 9.74
CA PRO A 29 -8.40 16.87 8.96
C PRO A 29 -7.42 15.71 9.15
N ARG A 30 -7.38 15.11 10.36
CA ARG A 30 -6.52 13.95 10.63
C ARG A 30 -7.01 12.69 9.95
N THR A 31 -8.32 12.47 9.99
CA THR A 31 -9.00 11.38 9.29
C THR A 31 -8.75 11.50 7.77
N LEU A 32 -8.91 12.71 7.22
CA LEU A 32 -8.63 12.98 5.81
C LEU A 32 -7.16 12.72 5.47
N ALA A 33 -6.22 13.20 6.29
CA ALA A 33 -4.79 12.97 6.07
C ALA A 33 -4.42 11.47 6.10
N ALA A 34 -5.06 10.67 6.96
CA ALA A 34 -4.87 9.21 6.98
C ALA A 34 -5.45 8.54 5.73
N ALA A 35 -6.66 8.94 5.32
CA ALA A 35 -7.30 8.45 4.11
C ALA A 35 -6.47 8.76 2.86
N ASP A 36 -5.96 9.99 2.75
CA ASP A 36 -5.11 10.43 1.65
C ASP A 36 -3.79 9.66 1.64
N ALA A 37 -3.14 9.48 2.80
CA ALA A 37 -1.90 8.72 2.90
C ALA A 37 -2.06 7.27 2.42
N ILE A 38 -3.13 6.57 2.83
CA ILE A 38 -3.40 5.19 2.40
C ILE A 38 -3.74 5.14 0.91
N ARG A 39 -4.60 6.06 0.42
CA ARG A 39 -5.02 6.11 -0.98
C ARG A 39 -3.83 6.33 -1.92
N GLU A 40 -3.04 7.36 -1.66
CA GLU A 40 -1.84 7.68 -2.44
C GLU A 40 -0.83 6.53 -2.41
N SER A 41 -0.66 5.89 -1.26
CA SER A 41 0.27 4.77 -1.11
C SER A 41 -0.17 3.57 -1.94
N TRP A 42 -1.46 3.25 -1.94
CA TRP A 42 -1.99 2.15 -2.73
C TRP A 42 -1.86 2.41 -4.23
N GLU A 43 -2.17 3.63 -4.68
CA GLU A 43 -1.97 4.03 -6.07
C GLU A 43 -0.50 3.92 -6.47
N LYS A 44 0.42 4.42 -5.65
CA LYS A 44 1.88 4.31 -5.90
C LYS A 44 2.34 2.86 -5.99
N ILE A 45 1.92 1.98 -5.07
CA ILE A 45 2.31 0.57 -5.07
C ILE A 45 1.92 -0.12 -6.38
N GLN A 46 0.70 0.14 -6.87
CA GLN A 46 0.22 -0.40 -8.15
C GLN A 46 1.08 0.08 -9.33
N LEU A 47 1.68 1.27 -9.23
CA LEU A 47 2.54 1.89 -10.25
C LEU A 47 4.04 1.55 -10.09
N LEU A 48 4.47 0.95 -8.98
CA LEU A 48 5.88 0.60 -8.76
C LEU A 48 6.43 -0.38 -9.80
N ARG A 49 5.55 -1.18 -10.40
CA ARG A 49 5.91 -2.17 -11.41
C ARG A 49 4.85 -2.23 -12.49
N ASN A 50 5.28 -2.54 -13.71
CA ASN A 50 4.41 -2.77 -14.87
C ASN A 50 4.21 -4.27 -15.17
N ASP A 51 4.71 -5.13 -14.30
CA ASP A 51 4.70 -6.59 -14.45
C ASP A 51 4.05 -7.32 -13.28
N TRP A 52 3.27 -6.59 -12.49
CA TRP A 52 2.34 -7.24 -11.58
C TRP A 52 1.43 -8.20 -12.35
N GLU A 53 1.25 -9.41 -11.83
CA GLU A 53 0.43 -10.48 -12.38
C GLU A 53 -1.00 -9.99 -12.64
N TRP A 54 -1.56 -9.21 -11.70
CA TRP A 54 -2.90 -8.63 -11.85
C TRP A 54 -2.99 -7.62 -13.01
N LEU A 55 -1.88 -7.08 -13.52
CA LEU A 55 -1.86 -6.23 -14.72
C LEU A 55 -1.65 -7.03 -16.02
N ARG A 56 -1.13 -8.27 -15.93
CA ARG A 56 -0.72 -9.08 -17.08
C ARG A 56 -1.55 -10.34 -17.32
N GLY A 57 -2.42 -10.70 -16.38
CA GLY A 57 -3.31 -11.84 -16.52
C GLY A 57 -4.28 -11.70 -17.70
N GLU A 58 -4.98 -12.80 -18.00
CA GLU A 58 -5.98 -12.84 -19.09
C GLU A 58 -7.06 -11.76 -18.95
N THR A 59 -7.41 -11.40 -17.71
CA THR A 59 -8.27 -10.27 -17.38
C THR A 59 -7.51 -9.29 -16.50
N PRO A 60 -6.86 -8.26 -17.08
CA PRO A 60 -6.14 -7.26 -16.31
C PRO A 60 -7.07 -6.51 -15.35
N ILE A 61 -6.64 -6.39 -14.10
CA ILE A 61 -7.31 -5.58 -13.08
C ILE A 61 -6.81 -4.14 -13.21
N PRO A 62 -7.69 -3.15 -13.49
CA PRO A 62 -7.27 -1.76 -13.57
C PRO A 62 -6.80 -1.24 -12.21
N THR A 63 -6.04 -0.16 -12.23
CA THR A 63 -5.64 0.53 -11.00
C THR A 63 -6.85 0.93 -10.18
N GLN A 64 -6.83 0.54 -8.91
CA GLN A 64 -7.89 0.80 -7.95
C GLN A 64 -7.56 2.03 -7.12
N THR A 65 -8.49 2.98 -7.06
CA THR A 65 -8.49 4.09 -6.10
C THR A 65 -9.48 3.75 -4.96
N MET A 66 -9.03 3.88 -3.70
CA MET A 66 -9.91 3.69 -2.54
C MET A 66 -10.71 4.97 -2.26
N THR A 67 -12.03 4.87 -2.28
CA THR A 67 -12.98 5.98 -2.21
C THR A 67 -13.93 5.86 -1.02
N VAL A 68 -14.43 4.65 -0.74
CA VAL A 68 -15.39 4.39 0.35
C VAL A 68 -14.78 3.50 1.42
N GLU A 69 -15.28 3.63 2.65
CA GLU A 69 -14.74 2.94 3.84
C GLU A 69 -14.67 1.41 3.72
N SER A 70 -15.60 0.85 2.95
CA SER A 70 -15.73 -0.59 2.68
C SER A 70 -14.82 -1.08 1.56
N ASP A 71 -14.10 -0.20 0.86
CA ASP A 71 -13.20 -0.62 -0.21
C ASP A 71 -12.12 -1.54 0.35
N VAL A 72 -11.83 -2.61 -0.38
CA VAL A 72 -10.79 -3.58 -0.02
C VAL A 72 -9.75 -3.58 -1.14
N PRO A 73 -8.44 -3.45 -0.84
CA PRO A 73 -7.40 -3.65 -1.84
C PRO A 73 -7.59 -4.99 -2.56
N HIS A 74 -7.37 -5.03 -3.87
CA HIS A 74 -7.49 -6.28 -4.64
C HIS A 74 -6.38 -7.32 -4.36
N ILE A 75 -5.37 -6.95 -3.56
CA ILE A 75 -4.36 -7.87 -3.03
C ILE A 75 -4.91 -8.71 -1.89
N GLU A 76 -4.26 -9.84 -1.60
CA GLU A 76 -4.70 -10.73 -0.53
C GLU A 76 -4.48 -10.11 0.86
N PRO A 77 -5.37 -10.39 1.84
CA PRO A 77 -5.33 -9.83 3.18
C PRO A 77 -3.96 -9.83 3.90
N PRO A 78 -3.12 -10.89 3.79
CA PRO A 78 -1.80 -10.91 4.43
C PRO A 78 -0.85 -9.79 3.96
N TYR A 79 -1.07 -9.25 2.75
CA TYR A 79 -0.19 -8.24 2.17
C TYR A 79 -0.70 -6.80 2.36
N HIS A 80 -1.86 -6.60 2.99
CA HIS A 80 -2.44 -5.26 3.17
C HIS A 80 -1.54 -4.33 4.00
N MET A 81 -0.74 -4.90 4.91
CA MET A 81 0.25 -4.13 5.68
C MET A 81 1.33 -3.48 4.81
N ALA A 82 1.57 -3.97 3.58
CA ALA A 82 2.46 -3.30 2.64
C ALA A 82 2.02 -1.86 2.36
N ILE A 83 0.70 -1.64 2.22
CA ILE A 83 0.11 -0.32 1.98
C ILE A 83 0.34 0.59 3.19
N VAL A 84 0.13 0.05 4.40
CA VAL A 84 0.34 0.80 5.65
C VAL A 84 1.80 1.20 5.81
N TRP A 85 2.74 0.26 5.66
CA TRP A 85 4.16 0.56 5.87
C TRP A 85 4.73 1.49 4.81
N TYR A 86 4.26 1.40 3.56
CA TYR A 86 4.58 2.38 2.53
C TYR A 86 4.08 3.77 2.95
N ALA A 87 2.84 3.88 3.43
CA ALA A 87 2.28 5.15 3.91
C ALA A 87 3.06 5.73 5.11
N VAL A 88 3.47 4.88 6.06
CA VAL A 88 4.27 5.28 7.23
C VAL A 88 5.62 5.85 6.80
N ALA A 89 6.35 5.16 5.90
CA ALA A 89 7.62 5.66 5.38
C ALA A 89 7.45 7.03 4.70
N GLN A 90 6.46 7.16 3.81
CA GLN A 90 6.15 8.42 3.11
C GLN A 90 5.73 9.54 4.08
N SER A 91 5.03 9.20 5.15
CA SER A 91 4.71 10.15 6.22
C SER A 91 5.95 10.63 6.96
N GLY A 92 6.85 9.71 7.30
CA GLY A 92 8.14 10.03 7.92
C GLY A 92 8.95 11.00 7.04
N TYR A 93 9.00 10.77 5.73
CA TYR A 93 9.65 11.68 4.78
C TYR A 93 9.04 13.08 4.77
N ARG A 94 7.70 13.19 4.76
CA ARG A 94 7.01 14.49 4.79
C ARG A 94 7.25 15.27 6.09
N GLN A 95 7.38 14.55 7.20
CA GLN A 95 7.55 15.14 8.53
C GLN A 95 9.02 15.29 8.96
N ALA A 96 9.97 14.83 8.12
CA ALA A 96 11.38 14.67 8.48
C ALA A 96 11.60 13.86 9.78
N ALA A 97 10.71 12.90 10.06
CA ALA A 97 10.76 12.04 11.23
C ALA A 97 11.58 10.77 10.93
N THR A 98 12.86 10.79 11.32
CA THR A 98 13.84 9.72 10.98
C THR A 98 13.46 8.35 11.52
N GLU A 99 12.82 8.30 12.69
CA GLU A 99 12.33 7.05 13.29
C GLU A 99 11.23 6.39 12.45
N LEU A 100 10.28 7.17 11.93
CA LEU A 100 9.18 6.69 11.09
C LEU A 100 9.69 6.24 9.72
N ILE A 101 10.69 6.94 9.18
CA ILE A 101 11.36 6.52 7.95
C ILE A 101 12.04 5.17 8.18
N ALA A 102 12.87 5.04 9.22
CA ALA A 102 13.64 3.83 9.48
C ALA A 102 12.75 2.59 9.69
N ILE A 103 11.68 2.70 10.49
CA ILE A 103 10.75 1.58 10.68
C ILE A 103 9.90 1.33 9.44
N GLY A 104 9.38 2.39 8.82
CA GLY A 104 8.53 2.29 7.63
C GLY A 104 9.25 1.58 6.48
N GLU A 105 10.50 1.94 6.20
CA GLU A 105 11.30 1.31 5.15
C GLU A 105 11.67 -0.13 5.48
N ARG A 106 12.04 -0.42 6.72
CA ARG A 106 12.38 -1.79 7.14
C ARG A 106 11.21 -2.74 6.90
N GLU A 107 10.03 -2.38 7.38
CA GLU A 107 8.84 -3.20 7.24
C GLU A 107 8.34 -3.22 5.79
N TRP A 108 8.38 -2.08 5.10
CA TRP A 108 8.06 -2.01 3.68
C TRP A 108 8.91 -2.98 2.86
N ASN A 109 10.22 -3.06 3.09
CA ASN A 109 11.10 -3.96 2.34
C ASN A 109 10.72 -5.44 2.51
N VAL A 110 10.30 -5.84 3.72
CA VAL A 110 9.81 -7.21 3.97
C VAL A 110 8.55 -7.47 3.17
N TYR A 111 7.55 -6.60 3.29
CA TYR A 111 6.27 -6.77 2.58
C TYR A 111 6.40 -6.62 1.07
N TYR A 112 7.29 -5.76 0.58
CA TYR A 112 7.56 -5.62 -0.84
C TYR A 112 8.18 -6.91 -1.41
N GLY A 113 9.12 -7.54 -0.69
CA GLY A 113 9.65 -8.85 -1.06
C GLY A 113 8.55 -9.93 -1.12
N LEU A 114 7.62 -9.91 -0.17
CA LEU A 114 6.47 -10.81 -0.16
C LEU A 114 5.49 -10.55 -1.32
N LEU A 115 5.19 -9.29 -1.62
CA LEU A 115 4.36 -8.89 -2.76
C LEU A 115 4.99 -9.33 -4.08
N VAL A 116 6.28 -9.06 -4.27
CA VAL A 116 7.01 -9.47 -5.48
C VAL A 116 6.99 -10.98 -5.63
N LYS A 117 7.29 -11.73 -4.56
CA LYS A 117 7.24 -13.19 -4.58
C LYS A 117 5.85 -13.73 -4.97
N ARG A 118 4.78 -13.04 -4.56
CA ARG A 118 3.41 -13.49 -4.80
C ARG A 118 2.87 -13.10 -6.16
N TYR A 119 3.17 -11.89 -6.62
CA TYR A 119 2.47 -11.23 -7.72
C TYR A 119 3.37 -10.83 -8.88
N VAL A 120 4.65 -11.19 -8.87
CA VAL A 120 5.52 -11.00 -10.04
C VAL A 120 5.79 -12.37 -10.64
N PRO A 121 5.44 -12.61 -11.92
CA PRO A 121 5.70 -13.87 -12.57
C PRO A 121 7.21 -14.12 -12.66
N PRO A 122 7.65 -15.39 -12.58
CA PRO A 122 9.06 -15.72 -12.73
C PRO A 122 9.55 -15.34 -14.14
N LEU A 123 10.79 -14.87 -14.23
CA LEU A 123 11.42 -14.57 -15.51
C LEU A 123 11.60 -15.87 -16.30
N SER A 124 10.90 -15.99 -17.43
CA SER A 124 11.18 -17.04 -18.41
C SER A 124 12.23 -16.54 -19.40
N LEU A 125 13.42 -17.13 -19.39
CA LEU A 125 14.39 -16.92 -20.46
C LEU A 125 13.91 -17.71 -21.68
N VAL A 126 13.50 -17.02 -22.73
CA VAL A 126 13.32 -17.66 -24.03
C VAL A 126 14.72 -17.97 -24.55
N SER A 127 15.11 -19.25 -24.59
CA SER A 127 16.31 -19.67 -25.29
C SER A 127 16.16 -19.23 -26.74
N GLY A 128 16.96 -18.26 -27.15
CA GLY A 128 16.85 -17.65 -28.48
C GLY A 128 16.84 -18.72 -29.55
N ALA A 129 15.86 -18.64 -30.46
CA ALA A 129 15.93 -19.36 -31.72
C ALA A 129 17.24 -18.95 -32.41
N SER A 130 18.10 -19.93 -32.66
CA SER A 130 19.24 -19.79 -33.55
C SER A 130 18.74 -19.28 -34.89
N TRP A 131 19.19 -18.08 -35.26
CA TRP A 131 18.97 -17.40 -36.53
C TRP A 131 19.75 -18.08 -37.64
#